data_AF-A0A2G6R8I8-F1
#
_entry.id   AF-A0A2G6R8I8-F1
#
_cell.length_a   1.000
_cell.length_b   1.000
_cell.length_c   1.000
_cell.angle_alpha   90.00
_cell.angle_beta   90.00
_cell.angle_gamma   90.00
#
_symmetry.space_group_name_H-M   'P 1'
#
loop_
_entity.id
_entity.type
_entity.pdbx_description
1 polymer ?
#
loop_
_entity_poly.entity_id
_entity_poly.type
_entity_poly.pdbx_seq_one_letter_code
_entity_poly.pdbx_strand_id
1 'polypeptide(L)'
;MVAQNTNTIRKSITLKEDEYEIIKEYTKKIGMSFSEFLRKSSLRVIKQEEELSLALFMNKHLEMVCDEEQKEIDNLNIDYSNKNGKEVNINDFL
;
A
#
# COMPACT_ATOMS: atom_id res chain seq x y z
N MET A 1 22.59 -5.31 8.94
CA MET A 1 21.38 -6.17 8.87
C MET A 1 20.51 -5.84 10.07
N VAL A 2 19.38 -5.15 9.87
CA VAL A 2 18.45 -4.87 10.96
C VAL A 2 17.69 -6.16 11.26
N ALA A 3 17.88 -6.73 12.45
CA ALA A 3 17.14 -7.91 12.87
C ALA A 3 15.64 -7.58 12.86
N GLN A 4 14.86 -8.26 12.02
CA GLN A 4 13.41 -8.14 12.08
C GLN A 4 12.93 -8.73 13.40
N ASN A 5 12.38 -7.87 14.24
CA ASN A 5 11.88 -8.25 15.56
C ASN A 5 10.58 -9.04 15.37
N THR A 6 10.61 -10.37 15.53
CA THR A 6 9.48 -11.29 15.30
C THR A 6 8.50 -11.37 16.48
N ASN A 7 8.66 -10.50 17.47
CA ASN A 7 7.85 -10.53 18.68
C ASN A 7 6.43 -10.03 18.42
N THR A 8 5.44 -10.86 18.76
CA THR A 8 4.03 -10.47 18.75
C THR A 8 3.68 -9.72 20.02
N ILE A 9 3.09 -8.52 19.90
CA ILE A 9 2.65 -7.70 21.03
C ILE A 9 1.14 -7.82 21.18
N ARG A 10 0.66 -8.18 22.38
CA ARG A 10 -0.78 -8.18 22.71
C ARG A 10 -1.17 -6.80 23.26
N LYS A 11 -2.23 -6.21 22.71
CA LYS A 11 -2.84 -4.96 23.17
C LYS A 11 -4.33 -5.16 23.42
N SER A 12 -4.85 -4.55 24.47
CA SER A 12 -6.28 -4.44 24.74
C SER A 12 -6.80 -3.11 24.23
N ILE A 13 -8.05 -3.09 23.79
CA ILE A 13 -8.77 -1.89 23.35
C ILE A 13 -10.13 -1.86 24.04
N THR A 14 -10.68 -0.67 24.23
CA THR A 14 -12.04 -0.46 24.72
C THR A 14 -12.92 -0.13 23.53
N LEU A 15 -14.07 -0.79 23.43
CA LEU A 15 -15.08 -0.58 22.39
C LEU A 15 -16.44 -0.43 23.06
N LYS A 16 -17.35 0.30 22.41
CA LYS A 16 -18.76 0.20 22.78
C LYS A 16 -19.30 -1.18 22.36
N GLU A 17 -20.38 -1.60 23.01
CA GLU A 17 -20.96 -2.93 22.78
C GLU A 17 -21.50 -3.10 21.36
N ASP A 18 -22.12 -2.06 20.79
CA ASP A 18 -22.60 -2.02 19.42
C ASP A 18 -21.46 -2.13 18.40
N GLU A 19 -20.38 -1.37 18.60
CA GLU A 19 -19.16 -1.44 17.78
C GLU A 19 -18.55 -2.85 17.80
N TYR A 20 -18.47 -3.47 18.99
CA TYR A 20 -17.96 -4.83 19.14
C TYR A 20 -18.80 -5.85 18.38
N GLU A 21 -20.13 -5.83 18.53
CA GLU A 21 -21.00 -6.80 17.86
C GLU A 21 -20.98 -6.64 16.34
N ILE A 22 -20.92 -5.41 15.82
CA ILE A 22 -20.76 -5.16 14.38
C ILE A 22 -19.48 -5.82 13.84
N ILE A 23 -18.35 -5.58 14.49
CA ILE A 23 -17.04 -6.11 14.05
C ILE A 23 -17.01 -7.63 14.19
N LYS A 24 -17.51 -8.16 15.30
CA LYS A 24 -17.58 -9.61 15.57
C LYS A 24 -18.44 -10.34 14.54
N GLU A 25 -19.63 -9.84 14.23
CA GLU A 25 -20.49 -10.48 13.22
C GLU A 25 -19.88 -10.39 11.81
N TYR A 26 -19.24 -9.28 11.48
CA TYR A 26 -18.52 -9.16 10.22
C TYR A 26 -17.36 -10.17 10.12
N THR A 27 -16.52 -10.25 11.15
CA THR A 27 -15.35 -11.14 11.18
C THR A 27 -15.72 -12.62 11.11
N LYS A 28 -16.83 -13.02 11.75
CA LYS A 28 -17.42 -14.36 11.57
C LYS A 28 -17.79 -14.66 10.11
N LYS A 29 -18.48 -13.73 9.43
CA LYS A 29 -18.91 -13.92 8.03
C LYS A 29 -17.75 -14.13 7.08
N ILE A 30 -16.63 -13.45 7.30
CA ILE A 30 -15.43 -13.55 6.46
C ILE A 30 -14.43 -14.62 6.93
N GLY A 31 -14.76 -15.39 7.98
CA GLY A 31 -13.89 -16.44 8.51
C GLY A 31 -12.55 -15.93 9.06
N MET A 32 -12.51 -14.71 9.59
CA MET A 32 -11.28 -14.06 10.07
C MET A 32 -11.34 -13.81 11.58
N SER A 33 -10.19 -13.84 12.26
CA SER A 33 -10.14 -13.46 13.67
C SER A 33 -10.28 -11.94 13.85
N PHE A 34 -10.85 -11.53 14.99
CA PHE A 34 -11.06 -10.12 15.32
C PHE A 34 -9.75 -9.31 15.28
N SER A 35 -8.69 -9.82 15.90
CA SER A 35 -7.38 -9.16 15.93
C SER A 35 -6.74 -9.08 14.55
N GLU A 36 -6.92 -10.11 13.71
CA GLU A 36 -6.40 -10.08 12.35
C GLU A 36 -7.12 -9.06 11.48
N PHE A 37 -8.45 -8.96 11.61
CA PHE A 37 -9.24 -7.97 10.90
C PHE A 37 -8.84 -6.54 11.29
N LEU A 38 -8.72 -6.26 12.59
CA LEU A 38 -8.26 -4.94 13.04
C LEU A 38 -6.86 -4.61 12.53
N ARG A 39 -5.92 -5.56 12.66
CA ARG A 39 -4.55 -5.38 12.16
C ARG A 39 -4.52 -5.06 10.66
N LYS A 40 -5.22 -5.87 9.85
CA LYS A 40 -5.27 -5.67 8.39
C LYS A 40 -5.96 -4.36 8.00
N SER A 41 -7.02 -3.99 8.71
CA SER A 41 -7.77 -2.76 8.45
C SER A 41 -6.93 -1.53 8.80
N SER A 42 -6.29 -1.51 9.97
CA SER A 42 -5.40 -0.41 10.38
C SER A 42 -4.22 -0.26 9.42
N LEU A 43 -3.55 -1.35 9.03
CA LEU A 43 -2.46 -1.28 8.06
C LEU A 43 -2.91 -0.78 6.69
N ARG A 44 -4.12 -1.15 6.25
CA ARG A 44 -4.69 -0.64 5.00
C ARG A 44 -4.91 0.86 5.05
N VAL A 45 -5.47 1.38 6.14
CA VAL A 45 -5.72 2.82 6.31
C VAL A 45 -4.40 3.59 6.32
N ILE A 46 -3.41 3.14 7.11
CA ILE A 46 -2.08 3.77 7.16
C ILE A 46 -1.47 3.84 5.76
N LYS A 47 -1.48 2.71 5.03
CA LYS A 47 -0.92 2.67 3.67
C LYS A 47 -1.63 3.64 2.71
N GLN A 48 -2.96 3.71 2.78
CA GLN A 48 -3.74 4.64 1.95
C GLN A 48 -3.42 6.10 2.28
N GLU A 49 -3.26 6.44 3.55
CA GLU A 49 -2.89 7.80 3.99
C GLU A 49 -1.46 8.16 3.58
N GLU A 50 -0.52 7.23 3.69
CA GLU A 50 0.87 7.43 3.25
C GLU A 50 0.98 7.59 1.73
N GLU A 51 0.27 6.76 0.96
CA GLU A 51 0.20 6.89 -0.51
C GLU A 51 -0.45 8.21 -0.94
N LEU A 52 -1.53 8.62 -0.26
CA LEU A 52 -2.16 9.92 -0.50
C LEU A 52 -1.21 11.08 -0.17
N SER A 53 -0.49 10.99 0.96
CA SER A 53 0.51 11.97 1.36
C SER A 53 1.63 12.10 0.32
N LEU A 54 2.13 10.97 -0.21
CA LEU A 54 3.12 10.95 -1.28
C LEU A 54 2.59 11.60 -2.56
N ALA A 55 1.37 11.24 -2.99
CA ALA A 55 0.75 11.83 -4.17
C ALA A 55 0.55 13.34 -4.02
N LEU A 56 0.10 13.80 -2.86
CA LEU A 56 -0.03 15.22 -2.54
C LEU A 56 1.32 15.94 -2.54
N PHE A 57 2.36 15.32 -1.99
CA PHE A 57 3.72 15.85 -2.02
C PHE A 57 4.22 15.99 -3.46
N MET A 58 4.07 14.95 -4.28
CA MET A 58 4.47 14.95 -5.69
C MET A 58 3.72 16.05 -6.46
N ASN A 59 2.39 16.12 -6.34
CA ASN A 59 1.60 17.14 -7.04
C ASN A 59 1.92 18.58 -6.60
N LYS A 60 2.41 18.77 -5.36
CA LYS A 60 2.77 20.10 -4.84
C LYS A 60 4.16 20.53 -5.27
N HIS A 61 5.08 19.58 -5.45
CA HIS A 61 6.52 19.85 -5.60
C HIS A 61 7.08 19.48 -6.96
N LEU A 62 6.35 18.71 -7.77
CA LEU A 62 6.72 18.34 -9.12
C LEU A 62 5.77 19.04 -10.08
N GLU A 63 6.33 19.72 -11.06
CA GLU A 63 5.56 20.21 -12.19
C GLU A 63 5.12 19.01 -13.04
N MET A 64 3.96 19.14 -13.70
CA MET A 64 3.56 18.13 -14.67
C MET A 64 4.58 18.10 -15.82
N VAL A 65 4.88 16.90 -16.30
CA VAL A 65 5.72 16.69 -17.48
C VAL A 65 5.14 17.51 -18.64
N CYS A 66 5.98 18.21 -19.41
CA CYS A 66 5.50 19.05 -20.49
C CYS A 66 4.93 18.19 -21.63
N ASP A 67 4.05 18.79 -22.45
CA ASP A 67 3.38 18.08 -23.54
C ASP A 67 4.36 17.46 -24.56
N GLU A 68 5.57 18.02 -24.67
CA GLU A 68 6.62 17.53 -25.57
C GLU A 68 7.26 16.25 -25.03
N GLU A 69 7.66 16.23 -23.76
CA GLU A 69 8.19 15.04 -23.09
C GLU A 69 7.15 13.91 -23.01
N GLN A 70 5.88 14.24 -22.74
CA GLN A 70 4.82 13.22 -22.72
C GLN A 70 4.59 12.62 -24.12
N LYS A 71 4.66 13.42 -25.18
CA LYS A 71 4.59 12.91 -26.56
C LYS A 71 5.75 12.00 -26.91
N GLU A 72 6.95 12.26 -26.42
CA GLU A 72 8.09 11.34 -26.61
C GLU A 72 7.79 9.97 -26.01
N ILE A 73 7.24 9.93 -24.79
CA ILE A 73 6.84 8.69 -24.12
C ILE A 73 5.71 7.98 -24.88
N ASP A 74 4.67 8.71 -25.28
CA ASP A 74 3.54 8.13 -26.02
C ASP A 74 3.99 7.54 -27.37
N ASN A 75 4.97 8.16 -28.02
CA ASN A 75 5.57 7.68 -29.26
C ASN A 75 6.46 6.43 -29.09
N LEU A 76 6.89 6.10 -27.87
CA LEU A 76 7.60 4.83 -27.60
C LEU A 76 6.69 3.61 -27.76
N ASN A 77 5.37 3.82 -27.88
CA ASN A 77 4.38 2.78 -28.18
C ASN A 77 4.53 1.56 -27.25
N ILE A 78 4.78 1.85 -25.97
CA ILE A 78 5.09 0.86 -24.94
C ILE A 78 3.84 0.01 -24.69
N ASP A 79 3.97 -1.30 -24.86
CA ASP A 79 2.93 -2.23 -24.45
C ASP A 79 2.99 -2.45 -22.94
N TYR A 80 2.25 -1.63 -22.19
CA TYR A 80 2.13 -1.74 -20.73
C TYR A 80 1.50 -3.06 -20.25
N SER A 81 0.92 -3.85 -21.14
CA SER A 81 0.39 -5.18 -20.82
C SER A 81 1.44 -6.29 -20.89
N ASN A 82 2.56 -6.04 -21.60
CA ASN A 82 3.67 -6.97 -21.73
C ASN A 82 4.54 -6.99 -20.47
N LYS A 83 4.44 -8.09 -19.71
CA LYS A 83 5.21 -8.33 -18.47
C LYS A 83 6.48 -9.17 -18.68
N ASN A 84 6.91 -9.40 -19.91
CA ASN A 84 8.09 -10.23 -20.23
C ASN A 84 9.43 -9.51 -19.98
N GLY A 85 9.46 -8.54 -19.05
CA GLY A 85 10.69 -7.91 -18.61
C GLY A 85 11.55 -8.88 -17.81
N LYS A 86 12.86 -8.67 -17.84
CA LYS A 86 13.82 -9.37 -16.98
C LYS A 86 14.18 -8.44 -15.83
N GLU A 87 14.19 -8.96 -14.60
CA GLU A 87 14.74 -8.23 -13.46
C GLU A 87 16.24 -8.01 -13.68
N VAL A 88 16.69 -6.76 -13.56
CA VAL A 88 18.09 -6.36 -13.73
C VAL A 88 18.58 -5.75 -12.43
N ASN A 89 19.75 -6.18 -11.97
CA ASN A 89 20.39 -5.64 -10.78
C ASN A 89 21.26 -4.43 -11.17
N ILE A 90 21.45 -3.48 -10.25
CA ILE A 90 22.36 -2.35 -10.45
C ILE A 90 23.79 -2.81 -10.75
N ASN A 91 24.19 -3.97 -10.21
CA ASN A 91 25.47 -4.59 -10.49
C ASN A 91 25.62 -5.11 -11.93
N ASP A 92 24.53 -5.16 -12.71
CA ASP A 92 24.59 -5.54 -14.12
C ASP A 92 25.03 -4.38 -15.03
N PHE A 93 25.10 -3.15 -14.50
CA PHE A 93 25.47 -1.93 -15.22
C PHE A 93 26.70 -1.21 -14.65
N LEU A 94 27.27 -1.71 -13.55
CA LEU A 94 28.48 -1.23 -12.88
C LEU A 94 29.63 -2.21 -13.08
#